data_AF-A0A3P5Z0A6-F1
#
_entry.id   AF-A0A3P5Z0A6-F1
#
_cell.length_a   1.000
_cell.length_b   1.000
_cell.length_c   1.000
_cell.angle_alpha   90.00
_cell.angle_beta   90.00
_cell.angle_gamma   90.00
#
_symmetry.space_group_name_H-M   'P 1'
#
loop_
_entity.id
_entity.type
_entity.pdbx_description
1 polymer ?
#
loop_
_entity_poly.entity_id
_entity_poly.type
_entity_poly.pdbx_seq_one_letter_code
_entity_poly.pdbx_strand_id
1 'polypeptide(L)'
;MFDAMVDASYAALEKAGFPKGPPIKHNARTYNRNLRKRLNKRKGTPYRPDMVARAYVFALFNENLKPGPTSERNFGLFKPDGSIAYDIGFTGLKYSSATRSRFKTSLNALVSTCVFMFLVLHRLLPLL
;
A
#
# COMPACT_ATOMS: atom_id res chain seq x y z
N MET A 1 -5.32 -11.24 15.39
CA MET A 1 -5.56 -9.78 15.51
C MET A 1 -6.90 -9.33 14.95
N PHE A 2 -7.35 -9.88 13.81
CA PHE A 2 -8.67 -9.60 13.26
C PHE A 2 -9.79 -9.99 14.24
N ASP A 3 -9.77 -11.22 14.75
CA ASP A 3 -10.74 -11.68 15.76
C ASP A 3 -10.70 -10.77 17.00
N ALA A 4 -9.52 -10.32 17.43
CA ALA A 4 -9.40 -9.36 18.52
C ALA A 4 -10.02 -7.97 18.22
N MET A 5 -9.95 -7.47 16.99
CA MET A 5 -10.65 -6.22 16.60
C MET A 5 -12.17 -6.39 16.60
N VAL A 6 -12.63 -7.58 16.24
CA VAL A 6 -14.04 -7.96 16.17
C VAL A 6 -14.58 -8.14 17.58
N ASP A 7 -13.85 -8.85 18.42
CA ASP A 7 -14.12 -9.04 19.84
C ASP A 7 -14.08 -7.70 20.56
N ALA A 8 -13.12 -6.83 20.27
CA ALA A 8 -13.09 -5.46 20.82
C ALA A 8 -14.33 -4.65 20.40
N SER A 9 -14.79 -4.82 19.16
CA SER A 9 -16.00 -4.15 18.66
C SER A 9 -17.26 -4.70 19.33
N TYR A 10 -17.37 -6.02 19.50
CA TYR A 10 -18.46 -6.67 20.23
C TYR A 10 -18.47 -6.28 21.70
N ALA A 11 -17.32 -6.29 22.37
CA ALA A 11 -17.17 -5.87 23.75
C ALA A 11 -17.55 -4.39 23.93
N ALA A 12 -17.19 -3.52 22.97
CA ALA A 12 -17.58 -2.12 22.99
C ALA A 12 -19.10 -1.93 22.80
N LEU A 13 -19.73 -2.71 21.93
CA LEU A 13 -21.18 -2.69 21.70
C LEU A 13 -21.96 -3.22 22.91
N GLU A 14 -21.50 -4.31 23.53
CA GLU A 14 -22.08 -4.87 24.76
C GLU A 14 -21.99 -3.86 25.91
N LYS A 15 -20.83 -3.19 26.07
CA LYS A 15 -20.67 -2.11 27.06
C LYS A 15 -21.58 -0.92 26.80
N ALA A 16 -21.92 -0.65 25.55
CA ALA A 16 -22.83 0.43 25.16
C ALA A 16 -24.32 0.02 25.20
N GLY A 17 -24.64 -1.20 25.66
CA GLY A 17 -26.01 -1.70 25.81
C GLY A 17 -26.68 -2.13 24.49
N PHE A 18 -25.91 -2.32 23.41
CA PHE A 18 -26.45 -2.86 22.17
C PHE A 18 -26.69 -4.36 22.30
N PRO A 19 -27.82 -4.90 21.78
CA PRO A 19 -28.07 -6.33 21.79
C PRO A 19 -27.01 -7.07 20.97
N LYS A 20 -26.67 -8.31 21.39
CA LYS A 20 -25.72 -9.17 20.67
C LYS A 20 -26.24 -9.40 19.25
N GLY A 21 -25.53 -8.85 18.27
CA GLY A 21 -25.85 -9.01 16.86
C GLY A 21 -25.54 -10.42 16.33
N PRO A 22 -26.14 -10.84 15.20
CA PRO A 22 -25.91 -12.15 14.59
C PRO A 22 -24.42 -12.35 14.25
N PRO A 23 -23.90 -13.59 14.24
CA PRO A 23 -22.49 -13.86 13.97
C PRO A 23 -22.08 -13.35 12.58
N ILE A 24 -21.30 -12.27 12.54
CA ILE A 24 -20.94 -11.57 11.30
C ILE A 24 -19.76 -12.30 10.63
N LYS A 25 -20.05 -13.21 9.70
CA LYS A 25 -19.04 -13.88 8.85
C LYS A 25 -18.39 -12.95 7.79
N HIS A 26 -18.86 -11.70 7.64
CA HIS A 26 -18.41 -10.75 6.61
C HIS A 26 -17.83 -9.48 7.21
N ASN A 27 -16.65 -9.62 7.80
CA ASN A 27 -16.28 -8.71 8.86
C ASN A 27 -15.29 -7.62 8.40
N ALA A 28 -14.23 -7.95 7.65
CA ALA A 28 -13.24 -6.98 7.17
C ALA A 28 -13.83 -5.97 6.16
N ARG A 29 -14.56 -6.46 5.16
CA ARG A 29 -15.21 -5.62 4.15
C ARG A 29 -16.20 -4.65 4.77
N THR A 30 -17.08 -5.14 5.65
CA THR A 30 -18.12 -4.32 6.28
C THR A 30 -17.51 -3.27 7.20
N TYR A 31 -16.55 -3.67 8.04
CA TYR A 31 -15.84 -2.76 8.93
C TYR A 31 -15.14 -1.64 8.15
N ASN A 32 -14.30 -1.98 7.17
CA ASN A 32 -13.53 -0.99 6.41
C ASN A 32 -14.42 -0.11 5.51
N ARG A 33 -15.51 -0.64 4.96
CA ARG A 33 -16.51 0.16 4.22
C ARG A 33 -17.21 1.17 5.14
N ASN A 34 -17.59 0.75 6.36
CA ASN A 34 -18.25 1.63 7.33
C ASN A 34 -17.28 2.67 7.91
N LEU A 35 -16.02 2.29 8.18
CA LEU A 35 -14.97 3.21 8.58
C LEU A 35 -14.76 4.30 7.53
N ARG A 36 -14.62 3.92 6.24
CA ARG A 36 -14.53 4.90 5.14
C ARG A 36 -15.73 5.85 5.12
N LYS A 37 -16.95 5.32 5.19
CA LYS A 37 -18.17 6.15 5.26
C LYS A 37 -18.17 7.09 6.47
N ARG A 38 -17.68 6.62 7.63
CA ARG A 38 -17.61 7.41 8.87
C ARG A 38 -16.59 8.53 8.80
N LEU A 39 -15.43 8.29 8.20
CA LEU A 39 -14.38 9.30 8.01
C LEU A 39 -14.80 10.34 6.95
N ASN A 40 -15.51 9.93 5.90
CA ASN A 40 -16.06 10.84 4.90
C ASN A 40 -17.06 11.86 5.46
N LYS A 41 -17.69 11.58 6.61
CA LYS A 41 -18.56 12.54 7.31
C LYS A 41 -17.80 13.71 7.93
N ARG A 42 -16.46 13.62 8.04
CA ARG A 42 -15.58 14.64 8.67
C ARG A 42 -16.03 15.09 10.06
N LYS A 43 -16.66 14.20 10.84
CA LYS A 43 -17.10 14.46 12.22
C LYS A 43 -16.12 13.89 13.25
N GLY A 44 -15.95 14.56 14.38
CA GLY A 44 -15.22 14.05 15.53
C GLY A 44 -15.93 12.93 16.28
N THR A 45 -15.39 12.50 17.42
CA THR A 45 -16.01 11.47 18.28
C THR A 45 -16.98 12.12 19.27
N PRO A 46 -17.89 11.38 19.92
CA PRO A 46 -18.75 11.95 20.96
C PRO A 46 -17.97 12.68 22.06
N TYR A 47 -16.79 12.16 22.42
CA TYR A 47 -15.91 12.77 23.43
C TYR A 47 -15.12 14.00 22.91
N ARG A 48 -14.87 14.09 21.59
CA ARG A 48 -14.17 15.20 20.94
C ARG A 48 -14.89 15.59 19.65
N PRO A 49 -16.06 16.27 19.74
CA PRO A 49 -16.90 16.55 18.57
C PRO A 49 -16.24 17.49 17.57
N ASP A 50 -15.45 18.46 18.05
CA ASP A 50 -14.84 19.52 17.24
C ASP A 50 -13.56 19.10 16.50
N MET A 51 -13.06 17.90 16.78
CA MET A 51 -11.83 17.38 16.18
C MET A 51 -12.13 16.26 15.19
N VAL A 52 -11.92 16.51 13.89
CA VAL A 52 -12.17 15.51 12.83
C VAL A 52 -11.44 14.20 13.12
N ALA A 53 -12.19 13.10 13.13
CA ALA A 53 -11.62 11.77 13.31
C ALA A 53 -10.68 11.41 12.15
N ARG A 54 -9.47 10.94 12.47
CA ARG A 54 -8.47 10.44 11.53
C ARG A 54 -8.15 9.00 11.89
N ALA A 55 -7.93 8.15 10.89
CA ALA A 55 -7.53 6.78 11.08
C ALA A 55 -6.59 6.33 9.97
N TYR A 56 -5.65 5.46 10.32
CA TYR A 56 -4.81 4.74 9.38
C TYR A 56 -5.32 3.30 9.34
N VAL A 57 -5.58 2.80 8.13
CA VAL A 57 -6.02 1.41 7.95
C VAL A 57 -4.79 0.53 7.82
N PHE A 58 -4.72 -0.47 8.68
CA PHE A 58 -3.76 -1.56 8.55
C PHE A 58 -4.41 -2.69 7.71
N ALA A 59 -3.86 -3.10 6.57
CA ALA A 59 -2.69 -2.59 5.85
C ALA A 59 -3.02 -2.28 4.39
N LEU A 60 -2.07 -1.68 3.66
CA LEU A 60 -2.29 -1.40 2.24
C LEU A 60 -2.29 -2.68 1.40
N PHE A 61 -1.32 -3.57 1.62
CA PHE A 61 -1.13 -4.79 0.84
C PHE A 61 -1.25 -6.06 1.69
N ASN A 62 -1.64 -7.17 1.04
CA ASN A 62 -1.49 -8.49 1.63
C ASN A 62 0.00 -8.86 1.73
N GLU A 63 0.43 -9.27 2.91
CA GLU A 63 1.84 -9.57 3.23
C GLU A 63 2.04 -11.08 3.38
N ASN A 64 2.36 -11.76 2.28
CA ASN A 64 2.49 -13.23 2.22
C ASN A 64 3.59 -13.82 3.12
N LEU A 65 4.59 -13.03 3.50
CA LEU A 65 5.72 -13.45 4.33
C LEU A 65 5.48 -13.27 5.84
N LYS A 66 4.29 -12.78 6.26
CA LYS A 66 4.00 -12.67 7.69
C LYS A 66 3.89 -14.06 8.35
N PRO A 67 4.59 -14.27 9.49
CA PRO A 67 4.48 -15.50 10.26
C PRO A 67 3.11 -15.59 10.95
N GLY A 68 2.77 -16.79 11.43
CA GLY A 68 1.54 -17.02 12.18
C GLY A 68 0.33 -17.41 11.31
N PRO A 69 -0.90 -17.18 11.81
CA PRO A 69 -2.14 -17.61 11.16
C PRO A 69 -2.31 -17.05 9.75
N THR A 70 -3.12 -17.73 8.93
CA THR A 70 -3.40 -17.29 7.55
C THR A 70 -4.02 -15.89 7.49
N SER A 71 -4.75 -15.46 8.51
CA SER A 71 -5.29 -14.10 8.59
C SER A 71 -4.20 -13.03 8.59
N GLU A 72 -3.01 -13.29 9.14
CA GLU A 72 -1.88 -12.35 9.14
C GLU A 72 -1.41 -11.97 7.74
N ARG A 73 -1.59 -12.86 6.76
CA ARG A 73 -1.18 -12.64 5.36
C ARG A 73 -2.25 -11.93 4.52
N ASN A 74 -3.43 -11.66 5.09
CA ASN A 74 -4.63 -11.24 4.35
C ASN A 74 -5.30 -9.95 4.91
N PHE A 75 -4.51 -9.02 5.46
CA PHE A 75 -4.99 -7.74 5.99
C PHE A 75 -5.09 -6.60 4.97
N GLY A 76 -4.49 -6.77 3.78
CA GLY A 76 -4.38 -5.74 2.78
C GLY A 76 -5.71 -5.28 2.20
N LEU A 77 -5.81 -4.00 1.88
CA LEU A 77 -6.86 -3.47 1.00
C LEU A 77 -6.64 -3.89 -0.46
N PHE A 78 -5.39 -4.12 -0.83
CA PHE A 78 -4.95 -4.53 -2.16
C PHE A 78 -4.12 -5.82 -2.09
N LYS A 79 -4.14 -6.58 -3.18
CA LYS A 79 -3.18 -7.66 -3.43
C LYS A 79 -1.83 -7.06 -3.88
N PRO A 80 -0.74 -7.86 -3.88
CA PRO A 80 0.58 -7.38 -4.31
C PRO A 80 0.63 -6.82 -5.73
N ASP A 81 -0.29 -7.25 -6.60
CA ASP A 81 -0.44 -6.76 -7.98
C ASP A 81 -1.24 -5.44 -8.09
N GLY A 82 -1.64 -4.84 -6.96
CA GLY A 82 -2.44 -3.62 -6.90
C GLY A 82 -3.95 -3.83 -7.14
N SER A 83 -4.40 -5.04 -7.44
CA SER A 83 -5.83 -5.34 -7.53
C SER A 83 -6.50 -5.29 -6.15
N ILE A 84 -7.80 -5.03 -6.10
CA ILE A 84 -8.54 -4.95 -4.84
C ILE A 84 -8.59 -6.33 -4.15
N ALA A 85 -8.31 -6.38 -2.85
CA ALA A 85 -8.48 -7.60 -2.07
C ALA A 85 -9.97 -7.85 -1.77
N TYR A 86 -10.73 -6.79 -1.49
CA TYR A 86 -12.18 -6.79 -1.33
C TYR A 86 -12.77 -5.39 -1.57
N ASP A 87 -14.00 -5.33 -2.07
CA ASP A 87 -14.64 -4.07 -2.45
C ASP A 87 -15.09 -3.24 -1.24
N ILE A 88 -14.39 -2.12 -0.99
CA ILE A 88 -14.82 -1.05 -0.08
C ILE A 88 -15.14 0.27 -0.80
N GLY A 89 -15.20 0.25 -2.14
CA GLY A 89 -15.39 1.43 -2.99
C GLY A 89 -14.08 2.11 -3.43
N PHE A 90 -12.96 1.37 -3.41
CA PHE A 90 -11.71 1.77 -4.07
C PHE A 90 -11.58 1.08 -5.43
N THR A 91 -10.84 1.71 -6.33
CA THR A 91 -10.42 1.13 -7.60
C THR A 91 -8.99 0.58 -7.45
N GLY A 92 -8.62 -0.40 -8.29
CA GLY A 92 -7.29 -0.99 -8.27
C GLY A 92 -6.20 0.07 -8.50
N LEU A 93 -5.03 -0.14 -7.89
CA LEU A 93 -3.90 0.75 -8.03
C LEU A 93 -3.39 0.70 -9.48
N LYS A 94 -3.15 1.87 -10.06
CA LYS A 94 -2.48 1.99 -11.36
C LYS A 94 -0.99 2.14 -11.12
N TYR A 95 -0.18 1.30 -11.77
CA TYR A 95 1.26 1.46 -11.77
C TYR A 95 1.62 2.84 -12.32
N SER A 96 2.55 3.54 -11.66
CA SER A 96 3.15 4.74 -12.22
C SER A 96 3.83 4.37 -13.53
N SER A 97 3.37 4.91 -14.66
CA SER A 97 4.08 4.78 -15.93
C SER A 97 5.34 5.62 -15.85
N ALA A 98 6.44 5.04 -15.38
CA ALA A 98 7.73 5.68 -15.55
C ALA A 98 7.98 5.78 -17.06
N THR A 99 8.04 7.01 -17.59
CA THR A 99 8.46 7.22 -18.98
C THR A 99 9.83 6.60 -19.11
N ARG A 100 9.92 5.49 -19.83
CA ARG A 100 11.20 4.82 -20.12
C ARG A 100 12.03 5.81 -20.92
N SER A 101 12.96 6.50 -20.25
CA SER A 101 13.95 7.33 -20.93
C SER A 101 14.71 6.41 -21.88
N ARG A 102 14.40 6.52 -23.18
CA ARG A 102 15.17 5.85 -24.22
C ARG A 102 16.46 6.65 -24.40
N PHE A 103 17.41 6.47 -23.48
CA PHE A 103 18.80 6.74 -23.82
C PHE A 103 19.22 5.72 -24.89
N LYS A 104 19.09 6.12 -26.16
CA LYS A 104 19.69 5.42 -27.29
C LYS A 104 21.19 5.76 -27.34
N THR A 105 21.93 5.45 -26.29
CA THR A 105 23.39 5.43 -26.41
C THR A 105 23.76 4.15 -27.12
N SER A 106 24.03 4.27 -28.43
CA SER A 106 24.63 3.18 -29.22
C SER A 106 25.93 2.79 -28.54
N LEU A 107 26.00 1.55 -28.05
CA LEU A 107 27.17 0.97 -27.40
C LEU A 107 28.42 1.15 -28.28
N ASN A 108 28.23 1.09 -29.61
CA ASN A 108 29.28 1.26 -30.61
C ASN A 108 29.91 2.67 -30.59
N ALA A 109 29.15 3.72 -30.25
CA ALA A 109 29.67 5.08 -30.16
C ALA A 109 30.55 5.29 -28.89
N LEU A 110 30.18 4.65 -27.77
CA LEU A 110 30.98 4.67 -26.55
C LEU A 110 32.29 3.87 -26.71
N VAL A 111 32.22 2.70 -27.35
CA VAL A 111 33.42 1.90 -27.62
C VAL A 111 34.35 2.63 -28.59
N SER A 112 33.80 3.26 -29.65
CA SER A 112 34.60 4.01 -30.62
C SER A 112 35.30 5.22 -30.00
N THR A 113 34.62 5.99 -29.14
CA THR A 113 35.21 7.16 -28.47
C THR A 113 36.27 6.77 -27.44
N CYS A 114 36.09 5.68 -26.69
CA CYS A 114 37.12 5.17 -25.79
C CYS A 114 38.37 4.73 -26.55
N VAL A 115 38.22 3.96 -27.64
CA VAL A 115 39.36 3.52 -28.47
C VAL A 115 40.10 4.72 -29.06
N PHE A 116 39.38 5.75 -29.52
CA PHE A 116 40.00 6.96 -30.05
C PHE A 116 40.80 7.72 -28.99
N MET A 117 40.26 7.87 -27.76
CA MET A 117 40.97 8.51 -26.66
C MET A 117 42.22 7.73 -26.24
N PHE A 118 42.16 6.40 -26.20
CA PHE A 118 43.34 5.57 -25.92
C PHE A 118 44.43 5.72 -26.99
N LEU A 119 44.05 5.78 -28.27
CA LEU A 119 45.00 5.99 -29.38
C LEU A 119 45.62 7.39 -29.36
N VAL A 120 44.84 8.41 -29.02
CA VAL A 120 45.34 9.80 -28.87
C VAL A 120 46.28 9.90 -27.67
N LEU A 121 45.94 9.28 -26.54
CA LEU A 121 46.80 9.27 -25.34
C LEU A 121 48.12 8.54 -25.61
N HIS A 122 48.09 7.39 -26.29
CA HIS A 122 49.29 6.65 -26.64
C HIS A 122 50.18 7.40 -27.66
N ARG A 123 49.61 8.23 -28.53
CA ARG A 123 50.38 9.07 -29.47
C ARG A 123 50.94 10.34 -28.86
N LEU A 124 50.34 10.86 -27.79
CA LEU A 124 50.80 12.06 -27.09
C LEU A 124 51.79 11.76 -25.96
N LEU A 125 51.82 10.53 -25.44
CA LEU A 125 52.77 10.09 -24.42
C LEU A 125 54.26 10.18 -24.81
N PRO A 126 54.69 9.94 -26.07
CA PRO A 126 56.10 10.06 -26.47
C PRO A 126 56.56 11.49 -26.81
N LEU A 127 55.72 12.52 -26.60
CA LEU A 127 56.02 13.93 -26.90
C LEU A 127 56.12 14.82 -25.64
N LEU A 128 56.18 14.20 -24.45
CA LEU A 128 56.36 14.82 -23.14
C LEU A 128 57.65 14.34 -22.48
#